data_AF-A0A2T5C1I9-F1
#
_entry.id   AF-A0A2T5C1I9-F1
#
_cell.length_a   1.000
_cell.length_b   1.000
_cell.length_c   1.000
_cell.angle_alpha   90.00
_cell.angle_beta   90.00
_cell.angle_gamma   90.00
#
_symmetry.space_group_name_H-M   'P 1'
#
loop_
_entity.id
_entity.type
_entity.pdbx_description
1 polymer ?
#
loop_
_entity_poly.entity_id
_entity_poly.type
_entity_poly.pdbx_seq_one_letter_code
_entity_poly.pdbx_strand_id
1 'polypeptide(L)'
;MFNVNISHIRYWEKEFDVLKPFKNKKGNRLFTNDDLEHLKLIHHLVKEKGLTIKGAKQKLKDNKEETVDNHELVDRLKTIRQMLIDIRDELN
;
A
#
# COMPACT_ATOMS: atom_id res chain seq x y z
N MET A 1 -3.78 8.48 -5.57
CA MET A 1 -3.00 7.69 -4.58
C MET A 1 -3.53 6.27 -4.41
N PHE A 2 -4.83 6.01 -4.16
CA PHE A 2 -5.33 4.62 -4.03
C PHE A 2 -6.64 4.28 -4.78
N ASN A 3 -7.34 5.23 -5.40
CA ASN A 3 -8.61 5.00 -6.11
C ASN A 3 -9.61 4.05 -5.39
N VAL A 4 -9.71 4.14 -4.05
CA VAL A 4 -10.62 3.34 -3.22
C VAL A 4 -11.45 4.25 -2.32
N ASN A 5 -12.67 3.80 -2.01
CA ASN A 5 -13.55 4.50 -1.09
C ASN A 5 -12.98 4.52 0.34
N ILE A 6 -13.28 5.60 1.07
CA ILE A 6 -12.89 5.78 2.47
C ILE A 6 -13.36 4.61 3.34
N SER A 7 -14.54 4.04 3.06
CA SER A 7 -15.07 2.87 3.77
C SER A 7 -14.14 1.65 3.69
N HIS A 8 -13.43 1.44 2.58
CA HIS A 8 -12.44 0.37 2.45
C HIS A 8 -11.23 0.62 3.34
N ILE A 9 -10.72 1.85 3.39
CA ILE A 9 -9.60 2.22 4.26
C ILE A 9 -9.97 1.97 5.73
N ARG A 10 -11.18 2.36 6.16
CA ARG A 10 -11.67 2.08 7.51
C ARG A 10 -11.87 0.60 7.79
N TYR A 11 -12.24 -0.17 6.77
CA TYR A 11 -12.36 -1.61 6.90
C TYR A 11 -10.99 -2.26 7.07
N TRP A 12 -10.01 -1.89 6.24
CA TRP A 12 -8.63 -2.37 6.36
C TRP A 12 -7.99 -2.00 7.70
N GLU A 13 -8.23 -0.80 8.22
CA GLU A 13 -7.80 -0.41 9.58
C GLU A 13 -8.29 -1.38 10.66
N LYS A 14 -9.51 -1.93 10.51
CA LYS A 14 -10.05 -2.92 11.46
C LYS A 14 -9.45 -4.31 11.26
N GLU A 15 -9.10 -4.63 10.03
CA GLU A 15 -8.67 -5.98 9.65
C GLU A 15 -7.16 -6.17 9.86
N PHE A 16 -6.34 -5.18 9.56
CA PHE A 16 -4.88 -5.31 9.55
C PHE A 16 -4.26 -4.65 10.78
N ASP A 17 -3.65 -5.47 11.64
CA ASP A 17 -3.00 -4.99 12.87
C ASP A 17 -1.84 -4.02 12.66
N VAL A 18 -1.25 -4.02 11.47
CA VAL A 18 -0.15 -3.14 11.07
C VAL A 18 -0.62 -1.73 10.69
N LEU A 19 -1.93 -1.53 10.46
CA LEU A 19 -2.50 -0.25 10.03
C LEU A 19 -3.31 0.36 11.19
N LYS A 20 -2.67 1.18 12.00
CA LYS A 20 -3.26 1.75 13.23
C LYS A 20 -3.06 3.27 13.29
N PRO A 21 -3.67 4.04 12.36
CA PRO A 21 -3.58 5.49 12.37
C PRO A 21 -4.16 6.07 13.66
N PHE A 22 -3.53 7.13 14.15
CA PHE A 22 -3.98 7.82 15.36
C PHE A 22 -5.36 8.46 15.15
N LYS A 23 -6.27 8.26 16.11
CA LYS A 23 -7.58 8.92 16.13
C LYS A 23 -7.54 10.13 17.04
N ASN A 24 -7.76 11.32 16.48
CA ASN A 24 -7.88 12.53 17.29
C ASN A 24 -9.21 12.56 18.06
N LYS A 25 -9.37 13.54 18.96
CA LYS A 25 -10.59 13.72 19.78
C LYS A 25 -11.89 13.86 18.97
N LYS A 26 -11.81 14.25 17.69
CA LYS A 26 -12.94 14.40 16.77
C LYS A 26 -13.22 13.13 15.93
N GLY A 27 -12.43 12.07 16.11
CA GLY A 27 -12.55 10.81 15.37
C GLY A 27 -11.89 10.80 13.99
N ASN A 28 -11.15 11.85 13.63
CA ASN A 28 -10.38 11.87 12.39
C ASN A 28 -9.11 11.02 12.55
N ARG A 29 -8.82 10.24 11.50
CA ARG A 29 -7.60 9.43 11.41
C ARG A 29 -6.47 10.30 10.89
N LEU A 30 -5.36 10.31 11.61
CA LEU A 30 -4.11 10.90 11.17
C LEU A 30 -3.17 9.75 10.79
N PHE A 31 -2.82 9.69 9.51
CA PHE A 31 -1.94 8.66 8.96
C PHE A 31 -0.51 9.19 8.98
N THR A 32 0.39 8.39 9.56
CA THR A 32 1.83 8.58 9.46
C THR A 32 2.35 8.08 8.11
N ASN A 33 3.62 8.37 7.78
CA ASN A 33 4.24 7.79 6.59
C ASN A 33 4.22 6.25 6.64
N ASP A 34 4.53 5.66 7.80
CA ASP A 34 4.47 4.20 7.99
C ASP A 34 3.05 3.66 7.77
N ASP A 35 2.01 4.35 8.23
CA ASP A 35 0.62 3.95 7.94
C ASP A 35 0.32 4.00 6.44
N LEU A 36 0.86 5.00 5.73
CA LEU A 36 0.70 5.11 4.28
C LEU A 36 1.41 3.98 3.53
N GLU A 37 2.61 3.59 3.97
CA GLU A 37 3.32 2.43 3.39
C GLU A 37 2.56 1.12 3.63
N HIS A 38 2.06 0.89 4.85
CA HIS A 38 1.18 -0.25 5.12
C HIS A 38 -0.09 -0.20 4.27
N LEU A 39 -0.68 0.98 4.06
CA LEU A 39 -1.86 1.15 3.22
C LEU A 39 -1.57 0.82 1.74
N LYS A 40 -0.43 1.26 1.21
CA LYS A 40 0.04 0.90 -0.15
C LYS A 40 0.17 -0.60 -0.30
N LEU A 41 0.82 -1.24 0.67
CA LEU A 41 1.02 -2.67 0.62
C LEU A 41 -0.30 -3.45 0.68
N ILE A 42 -1.22 -3.07 1.57
CA ILE A 42 -2.56 -3.66 1.64
C ILE A 42 -3.33 -3.44 0.33
N HIS A 43 -3.26 -2.24 -0.23
CA HIS A 43 -3.89 -1.92 -1.52
C HIS A 43 -3.34 -2.81 -2.63
N HIS A 44 -2.01 -2.94 -2.74
CA HIS A 44 -1.36 -3.79 -3.73
C HIS A 44 -1.82 -5.25 -3.60
N LEU A 45 -1.84 -5.80 -2.38
CA LEU A 45 -2.25 -7.19 -2.15
C LEU A 45 -3.73 -7.43 -2.49
N VAL A 46 -4.63 -6.53 -2.10
CA VAL A 46 -6.08 -6.76 -2.20
C VAL A 46 -6.67 -6.27 -3.52
N LYS A 47 -6.21 -5.13 -4.04
CA LYS A 47 -6.77 -4.50 -5.25
C LYS A 47 -5.99 -4.85 -6.50
N GLU A 48 -4.65 -4.90 -6.44
CA GLU A 48 -3.83 -5.18 -7.61
C GLU A 48 -3.61 -6.69 -7.80
N LYS A 49 -3.27 -7.42 -6.74
CA LYS A 49 -3.12 -8.89 -6.78
C LYS A 49 -4.42 -9.68 -6.59
N GLY A 50 -5.50 -9.02 -6.18
CA GLY A 50 -6.81 -9.67 -6.02
C GLY A 50 -6.90 -10.67 -4.86
N LEU A 51 -6.03 -10.58 -3.85
CA LEU A 51 -6.10 -11.46 -2.69
C LEU A 51 -7.33 -11.13 -1.84
N THR A 52 -7.91 -12.16 -1.22
CA THR A 52 -8.89 -11.95 -0.15
C THR A 52 -8.21 -11.30 1.06
N ILE A 53 -8.99 -10.63 1.91
CA ILE A 53 -8.47 -10.04 3.16
C ILE A 53 -7.72 -11.08 3.99
N LYS A 54 -8.27 -12.30 4.12
CA LYS A 54 -7.62 -13.39 4.84
C LYS A 54 -6.28 -13.78 4.20
N GLY A 55 -6.23 -13.90 2.87
CA GLY A 55 -5.00 -14.21 2.14
C GLY A 55 -3.94 -13.12 2.28
N ALA A 56 -4.34 -11.85 2.19
CA ALA A 56 -3.45 -10.70 2.40
C ALA A 56 -2.90 -10.67 3.83
N LYS A 57 -3.73 -10.91 4.86
CA LYS A 57 -3.28 -11.02 6.25
C LYS A 57 -2.26 -12.13 6.44
N GLN A 58 -2.53 -13.32 5.88
CA GLN A 58 -1.63 -14.45 5.99
C GLN A 58 -0.28 -14.15 5.34
N LYS A 59 -0.29 -13.54 4.14
CA LYS A 59 0.94 -13.14 3.43
C LYS A 59 1.77 -12.13 4.22
N LEU A 60 1.13 -11.15 4.85
CA LEU A 60 1.78 -10.16 5.71
C LEU A 60 2.32 -10.74 7.02
N LYS A 61 1.73 -11.84 7.52
CA LYS A 61 2.19 -12.49 8.74
C LYS A 61 3.37 -13.43 8.48
N ASP A 62 3.32 -14.19 7.41
CA ASP A 62 4.29 -15.25 7.12
C ASP A 62 5.60 -14.71 6.52
N ASN A 63 5.50 -13.66 5.69
CA ASN A 63 6.65 -13.16 4.92
C ASN A 63 6.71 -11.63 4.96
N LYS A 64 6.57 -11.01 6.14
CA LYS A 64 6.46 -9.54 6.26
C LYS A 64 7.64 -8.82 5.60
N GLU A 65 8.87 -9.18 5.98
CA GLU A 65 10.09 -8.55 5.45
C GLU A 65 10.23 -8.75 3.94
N GLU A 66 10.16 -10.00 3.47
CA GLU A 66 10.25 -10.31 2.04
C GLU A 66 9.13 -9.63 1.22
N THR A 67 7.93 -9.51 1.78
CA THR A 67 6.79 -8.86 1.11
C THR A 67 6.97 -7.34 1.03
N VAL A 68 7.56 -6.72 2.06
CA VAL A 68 7.89 -5.29 2.08
C VAL A 68 9.05 -4.99 1.12
N ASP A 69 10.14 -5.77 1.17
CA ASP A 69 11.31 -5.58 0.31
C ASP A 69 10.96 -5.74 -1.17
N ASN A 70 10.21 -6.78 -1.52
CA ASN A 70 9.76 -6.97 -2.89
C ASN A 70 8.83 -5.84 -3.36
N HIS A 71 7.98 -5.32 -2.49
CA HIS A 71 7.11 -4.19 -2.83
C HIS A 71 7.94 -2.93 -3.10
N GLU A 72 8.93 -2.63 -2.25
CA GLU A 72 9.80 -1.48 -2.42
C GLU A 72 10.67 -1.60 -3.69
N LEU A 73 11.18 -2.80 -4.00
CA LEU A 73 11.90 -3.08 -5.25
C LEU A 73 11.02 -2.86 -6.48
N VAL A 74 9.79 -3.37 -6.46
CA VAL A 74 8.83 -3.19 -7.56
C VAL A 74 8.51 -1.70 -7.75
N ASP A 75 8.34 -0.94 -6.67
CA ASP A 75 8.08 0.49 -6.76
C ASP A 75 9.27 1.25 -7.35
N ARG A 76 10.51 0.95 -6.93
CA ARG A 76 11.72 1.53 -7.56
C ARG A 76 11.80 1.21 -9.05
N LEU A 77 11.52 -0.03 -9.44
CA LEU A 77 11.53 -0.44 -10.85
C LEU A 77 10.45 0.30 -11.68
N LYS A 78 9.26 0.52 -11.11
CA LYS A 78 8.21 1.34 -11.75
C LYS A 78 8.68 2.78 -11.94
N THR A 79 9.33 3.38 -10.94
CA THR A 79 9.89 4.74 -11.06
C THR A 79 10.96 4.81 -12.14
N ILE A 80 11.89 3.86 -12.17
CA ILE A 80 12.94 3.79 -13.22
C ILE A 80 12.30 3.67 -14.60
N ARG A 81 11.31 2.78 -14.76
CA ARG A 81 10.57 2.64 -16.02
C ARG A 81 9.93 3.96 -16.45
N GLN A 82 9.29 4.69 -15.54
CA GLN A 82 8.66 5.96 -15.86
C GLN A 82 9.67 7.00 -16.30
N MET A 83 10.79 7.14 -15.57
CA MET A 83 11.87 8.07 -15.96
C MET A 83 12.41 7.77 -17.37
N LEU A 84 12.57 6.48 -17.71
CA LEU A 84 13.03 6.07 -19.05
C LEU A 84 11.99 6.38 -20.14
N ILE A 85 10.70 6.28 -19.83
CA ILE A 85 9.61 6.65 -20.73
C ILE A 85 9.64 8.16 -20.98
N ASP A 86 9.78 8.95 -19.92
CA ASP A 86 9.79 10.41 -20.00
C ASP A 86 10.98 10.89 -20.85
N ILE A 87 12.18 10.33 -20.63
CA ILE A 87 13.38 10.62 -21.45
C ILE A 87 13.15 10.26 -22.92
N ARG A 88 12.54 9.09 -23.20
CA ARG A 88 12.22 8.67 -24.57
C ARG A 88 11.26 9.67 -25.23
N ASP A 89 10.26 10.14 -24.50
CA ASP A 89 9.24 11.03 -25.03
C ASP A 89 9.76 12.46 -25.23
N GLU A 90 10.75 12.91 -24.46
CA GLU A 90 11.46 14.19 -24.68
C GLU A 90 12.40 14.18 -25.90
N LEU A 91 12.82 13.00 -26.36
CA LEU A 91 13.72 12.83 -27.52
C LEU A 91 12.99 12.63 -28.85
N ASN A 92 11.66 12.54 -28.85
CA ASN A 92 10.81 12.42 -30.05
C ASN A 92 10.02 13.70 -30.29
#